data_AF-A0A4Q3R2Q6-F1
#
_entry.id   AF-A0A4Q3R2Q6-F1
#
_cell.length_a   1.000
_cell.length_b   1.000
_cell.length_c   1.000
_cell.angle_alpha   90.00
_cell.angle_beta   90.00
_cell.angle_gamma   90.00
#
_symmetry.space_group_name_H-M   'P 1'
#
loop_
_entity.id
_entity.type
_entity.pdbx_description
1 polymer ?
#
loop_
_entity_poly.entity_id
_entity_poly.type
_entity_poly.pdbx_seq_one_letter_code
_entity_poly.pdbx_strand_id
1 'polypeptide(L)' 'LEQFGDEATTVYMCSEAVWWRCHRSLISDYLKVQGWNVQHIMDEGKAKEHPFTAPAKVTDGMLSYKE' A
#
# COMPACT_ATOMS: atom_id res chain seq x y z
N LEU A 1 -1.14 -4.40 10.82
CA LEU A 1 0.02 -4.12 9.94
C LEU A 1 0.89 -3.05 10.55
N GLU A 2 0.30 -1.93 11.00
CA GLU A 2 1.01 -0.85 11.70
C GLU A 2 1.76 -1.38 12.94
N GLN A 3 1.09 -2.09 13.85
CA GLN A 3 1.75 -2.72 15.01
C GLN A 3 2.96 -3.58 14.62
N PHE A 4 2.82 -4.44 13.61
CA PHE A 4 3.94 -5.27 13.15
C PHE A 4 5.05 -4.44 12.51
N GLY A 5 4.69 -3.36 11.80
CA GLY A 5 5.62 -2.41 11.19
C GLY A 5 6.40 -1.57 12.21
N ASP A 6 5.82 -1.31 13.39
CA ASP A 6 6.50 -0.65 14.51
C ASP A 6 7.54 -1.57 15.17
N GLU A 7 7.30 -2.89 15.17
CA GLU A 7 8.17 -3.88 15.81
C GLU A 7 9.30 -4.37 14.87
N ALA A 8 9.00 -4.54 13.58
CA ALA A 8 9.95 -5.04 12.59
C ALA A 8 9.54 -4.72 11.14
N THR A 9 10.50 -4.79 10.22
CA THR A 9 10.23 -4.73 8.78
C THR A 9 9.20 -5.81 8.38
N THR A 10 8.01 -5.37 8.03
CA THR A 10 6.86 -6.25 7.78
C THR A 10 6.50 -6.28 6.31
N VAL A 11 6.32 -7.50 5.78
CA VAL A 11 5.85 -7.74 4.41
C VAL A 11 4.48 -8.42 4.48
N TYR A 12 3.52 -7.94 3.70
CA TYR A 12 2.26 -8.61 3.45
C TYR A 12 2.11 -8.87 1.95
N MET A 13 1.62 -10.06 1.59
CA MET A 13 1.56 -10.50 0.21
C MET A 13 0.15 -10.92 -0.22
N CYS A 14 -0.03 -10.90 -1.53
CA CYS A 14 -1.23 -11.30 -2.26
C CYS A 14 -0.94 -12.59 -3.04
N SER A 15 -1.97 -13.37 -3.40
CA SER A 15 -1.81 -14.48 -4.36
C SER A 15 -1.54 -14.00 -5.79
N GLU A 16 -1.91 -12.76 -6.08
CA GLU A 16 -1.79 -12.13 -7.38
C GLU A 16 -0.35 -11.71 -7.63
N ALA A 17 0.18 -12.05 -8.80
CA ALA A 17 1.55 -11.71 -9.19
C ALA A 17 1.78 -10.19 -9.35
N VAL A 18 0.73 -9.41 -9.61
CA VAL A 18 0.83 -7.96 -9.85
C VAL A 18 -0.08 -7.17 -8.91
N TRP A 19 0.52 -6.24 -8.16
CA TRP A 19 -0.18 -5.51 -7.10
C TRP A 19 -1.29 -4.57 -7.61
N TRP A 20 -1.19 -4.06 -8.84
CA TRP A 20 -2.21 -3.17 -9.42
C TRP A 20 -3.48 -3.89 -9.87
N ARG A 21 -3.50 -5.22 -9.84
CA ARG A 21 -4.71 -6.02 -10.14
C ARG A 21 -5.36 -6.61 -8.88
N CYS A 22 -4.81 -6.32 -7.70
CA CYS A 22 -5.33 -6.86 -6.46
C CYS A 22 -5.97 -5.79 -5.58
N HIS A 23 -6.95 -6.21 -4.81
CA HIS A 23 -7.63 -5.41 -3.80
C HIS A 23 -6.72 -4.95 -2.64
N ARG A 24 -5.52 -5.56 -2.46
CA ARG A 24 -4.57 -5.16 -1.41
C ARG A 24 -3.85 -3.83 -1.74
N SER A 25 -4.01 -3.31 -2.95
CA SER A 25 -3.66 -1.92 -3.26
C SER A 25 -4.38 -0.94 -2.34
N LEU A 26 -5.64 -1.21 -1.94
CA LEU A 26 -6.41 -0.37 -1.01
C LEU A 26 -5.80 -0.30 0.40
N ILE A 27 -5.22 -1.40 0.87
CA ILE A 27 -4.52 -1.46 2.16
C ILE A 27 -3.24 -0.61 2.09
N SER A 28 -2.56 -0.68 0.93
CA SER A 28 -1.34 0.06 0.66
C SER A 28 -1.61 1.57 0.61
N ASP A 29 -2.72 1.98 -0.01
CA ASP A 29 -3.19 3.37 0.00
C ASP A 29 -3.43 3.85 1.43
N TYR A 30 -4.15 3.06 2.25
CA TYR A 30 -4.42 3.40 3.65
C TYR A 30 -3.12 3.60 4.44
N LEU A 31 -2.19 2.65 4.35
CA LEU A 31 -0.90 2.73 5.06
C LEU A 31 -0.10 3.95 4.62
N LYS A 32 -0.10 4.26 3.31
CA LYS A 32 0.57 5.45 2.78
C LYS A 32 -0.07 6.74 3.28
N VAL A 33 -1.40 6.80 3.39
CA VAL A 33 -2.11 7.95 4.00
C VAL A 33 -1.75 8.12 5.48
N GLN A 34 -1.58 7.01 6.21
CA GLN A 34 -1.11 7.03 7.61
C GLN A 34 0.40 7.37 7.75
N GLY A 35 1.10 7.65 6.65
CA GLY A 35 2.50 8.08 6.66
C GLY A 35 3.52 6.94 6.57
N TRP A 36 3.07 5.69 6.39
CA TRP A 36 3.97 4.56 6.21
C TRP A 36 4.61 4.56 4.82
N ASN A 37 5.89 4.19 4.77
CA ASN A 37 6.58 3.93 3.51
C ASN A 37 6.19 2.54 2.97
N VAL A 38 5.37 2.51 1.93
CA VAL A 38 4.90 1.26 1.32
C VAL A 38 5.65 1.00 0.02
N GLN A 39 6.31 -0.16 -0.06
CA GLN A 39 7.10 -0.61 -1.21
C GLN A 39 6.56 -1.94 -1.76
N HIS A 40 6.38 -2.03 -3.07
CA HIS A 40 6.04 -3.25 -3.78
C HIS A 40 7.31 -3.96 -4.24
N ILE A 41 7.57 -5.15 -3.70
CA ILE A 41 8.66 -6.02 -4.13
C ILE A 41 8.22 -6.74 -5.40
N MET A 42 8.88 -6.45 -6.52
CA MET A 42 8.56 -6.99 -7.85
C MET A 42 9.49 -8.12 -8.26
N ASP A 43 10.74 -8.08 -7.80
CA ASP A 43 11.81 -9.00 -8.17
C ASP A 43 12.99 -8.83 -7.19
N GLU A 44 14.02 -9.67 -7.31
CA GLU A 44 15.27 -9.49 -6.57
C GLU A 44 15.86 -8.09 -6.83
N GLY A 45 16.07 -7.33 -5.75
CA GLY A 45 16.59 -5.96 -5.81
C GLY A 45 15.65 -4.93 -6.47
N LYS A 46 14.43 -5.30 -6.86
CA LYS A 46 13.46 -4.38 -7.48
C LYS A 46 12.25 -4.17 -6.58
N ALA A 47 12.28 -3.07 -5.85
CA ALA A 47 11.12 -2.54 -5.16
C ALA A 47 10.65 -1.23 -5.84
N LYS A 48 9.34 -0.99 -5.85
CA LYS A 48 8.77 0.28 -6.30
C LYS A 48 7.84 0.83 -5.22
N GLU A 49 7.96 2.11 -4.93
CA GLU A 49 7.03 2.76 -4.01
C GLU A 49 5.59 2.64 -4.52
N HIS A 50 4.66 2.36 -3.60
CA HIS A 50 3.24 2.33 -3.92
C HIS A 50 2.78 3.73 -4.36
N PRO A 51 2.32 3.94 -5.61
CA PRO A 51 1.63 5.17 -5.97
C PRO A 51 0.23 5.12 -5.35
N PHE A 52 -0.35 6.28 -5.00
CA PHE A 52 -1.78 6.32 -4.67
C PHE A 52 -2.58 5.76 -5.86
N THR A 53 -3.53 4.87 -5.59
CA THR A 53 -4.38 4.32 -6.65
C THR A 53 -5.27 5.41 -7.25
N ALA A 54 -5.63 5.27 -8.53
CA ALA A 54 -6.39 6.29 -9.26
C ALA A 54 -7.72 6.75 -8.60
N PRO A 55 -8.52 5.89 -7.93
CA PRO A 55 -9.73 6.33 -7.25
C PRO A 55 -9.49 6.84 -5.82
N ALA A 56 -8.26 6.80 -5.30
CA ALA A 56 -7.95 7.29 -3.96
C ALA A 56 -7.99 8.82 -3.91
N LYS A 57 -9.02 9.36 -3.26
CA LYS A 57 -9.07 10.78 -2.86
C LYS A 57 -8.69 10.89 -1.39
N VAL A 58 -7.67 11.66 -1.09
CA VAL A 58 -7.28 11.98 0.30
C VAL A 58 -7.86 13.34 0.65
N THR A 59 -8.82 13.38 1.57
CA THR A 59 -9.43 14.61 2.09
C THR A 59 -9.25 14.63 3.59
N ASP A 60 -8.61 15.68 4.13
CA ASP A 60 -8.35 15.84 5.58
C ASP A 60 -7.65 14.63 6.23
N GLY A 61 -6.74 13.97 5.51
CA GLY A 61 -6.05 12.76 5.98
C GLY A 61 -6.92 11.49 5.99
N MET A 62 -8.15 11.56 5.47
CA MET A 62 -9.02 10.41 5.27
C MET A 62 -9.03 9.96 3.82
N LEU A 63 -8.94 8.66 3.64
CA LEU A 63 -8.98 8.01 2.34
C LEU A 63 -10.44 7.75 1.93
N SER A 64 -10.83 8.29 0.78
CA SER A 64 -12.14 8.10 0.16
C SER A 64 -11.99 7.48 -1.23
N TYR A 65 -12.87 6.53 -1.54
CA TYR A 65 -13.01 5.91 -2.86
C TYR A 65 -14.37 6.23 -3.50
N LYS A 66 -15.10 7.20 -2.94
CA LYS A 66 -16.37 7.68 -3.51
C LYS A 66 -16.09 8.64 -4.67
N GLU A 67 -16.86 8.53 -5.74
CA GLU A 67 -16.87 9.51 -6.84
C GLU A 67 -17.33 10.89 -6.37
#